data_AF-A0A3S0GYI4-F1
#
_entry.id   AF-A0A3S0GYI4-F1
#
_cell.length_a   1.000
_cell.length_b   1.000
_cell.length_c   1.000
_cell.angle_alpha   90.00
_cell.angle_beta   90.00
_cell.angle_gamma   90.00
#
_symmetry.space_group_name_H-M   'P 1'
#
loop_
_entity.id
_entity.type
_entity.pdbx_description
1 polymer ?
#
loop_
_entity_poly.entity_id
_entity_poly.type
_entity_poly.pdbx_seq_one_letter_code
_entity_poly.pdbx_strand_id
1 'polypeptide(L)'
;MTGSWLQSGRAALAALLLTPMLSVAENGFGTNSATARLRFTVIVPPVFRVLQVTPTADGYDYLIWTNMKSVMIGGREYRFTRLGENTVRVPTAPGDTWVVHGL
;
A
#
# COMPACT_ATOMS: atom_id res chain seq x y z
N MET A 1 79.35 22.16 -44.93
CA MET A 1 78.79 22.03 -46.29
C MET A 1 77.74 20.91 -46.25
N THR A 2 76.48 21.28 -46.53
CA THR A 2 75.34 20.51 -47.07
C THR A 2 74.91 19.14 -46.50
N GLY A 3 73.65 19.10 -46.06
CA GLY A 3 72.72 17.97 -46.24
C GLY A 3 71.82 17.74 -45.02
N SER A 4 70.51 17.49 -45.08
CA SER A 4 69.46 17.66 -46.08
C SER A 4 68.15 17.19 -45.41
N TRP A 5 67.14 18.05 -45.40
CA TRP A 5 65.69 17.79 -45.52
C TRP A 5 64.86 17.00 -44.49
N LEU A 6 63.82 17.70 -44.02
CA LEU A 6 62.60 17.25 -43.36
C LEU A 6 61.92 16.07 -44.08
N GLN A 7 61.57 15.01 -43.35
CA GLN A 7 60.43 14.16 -43.73
C GLN A 7 59.91 13.30 -42.56
N SER A 8 59.03 13.85 -41.70
CA SER A 8 58.23 13.03 -40.77
C SER A 8 56.94 13.74 -40.37
N GLY A 9 56.09 14.02 -41.36
CA GLY A 9 54.82 14.74 -41.14
C GLY A 9 53.58 14.09 -41.76
N ARG A 10 53.71 12.90 -42.38
CA ARG A 10 52.62 12.33 -43.21
C ARG A 10 52.07 10.98 -42.75
N ALA A 11 52.62 10.37 -41.70
CA ALA A 11 52.17 9.06 -41.22
C ALA A 11 51.09 9.13 -40.12
N ALA A 12 50.93 10.26 -39.42
CA ALA A 12 50.02 10.36 -38.27
C ALA A 12 48.54 10.61 -38.65
N LEU A 13 48.26 11.13 -39.85
CA LEU A 13 46.91 11.53 -40.26
C LEU A 13 46.12 10.43 -40.99
N ALA A 14 46.79 9.36 -41.44
CA ALA A 14 46.13 8.24 -42.11
C ALA A 14 45.53 7.21 -41.12
N ALA A 15 46.01 7.18 -39.88
CA ALA A 15 45.53 6.26 -38.85
C ALA A 15 44.23 6.73 -38.15
N LEU A 16 43.87 8.01 -38.28
CA LEU A 16 42.71 8.62 -37.59
C LEU A 16 41.42 8.62 -38.40
N LEU A 17 41.43 8.15 -39.66
CA LEU A 17 40.29 8.24 -40.58
C LEU A 17 39.57 6.89 -40.84
N LEU A 18 39.96 5.81 -40.17
CA LEU A 18 39.45 4.44 -40.45
C LEU A 18 38.66 3.76 -39.34
N THR A 19 38.14 4.51 -38.35
CA THR A 19 37.15 3.93 -37.42
C THR A 19 35.90 4.78 -37.26
N PRO A 20 35.09 4.97 -38.31
CA PRO A 20 33.66 5.17 -38.13
C PRO A 20 32.97 3.80 -38.09
N MET A 21 31.97 3.68 -37.21
CA MET A 21 30.94 2.63 -37.23
C MET A 21 31.31 1.24 -36.71
N LEU A 22 31.63 1.15 -35.42
CA LEU A 22 31.18 0.00 -34.61
C LEU A 22 30.68 0.48 -33.24
N SER A 23 29.75 1.45 -33.24
CA SER A 23 28.79 1.54 -32.13
C SER A 23 27.81 0.39 -32.30
N VAL A 24 28.20 -0.78 -31.79
CA VAL A 24 27.23 -1.82 -31.47
C VAL A 24 26.51 -1.31 -30.23
N ALA A 25 25.39 -0.62 -30.43
CA ALA A 25 24.38 -0.54 -29.40
C ALA A 25 23.83 -1.97 -29.24
N GLU A 26 24.40 -2.73 -28.32
CA GLU A 26 23.75 -3.93 -27.83
C GLU A 26 22.45 -3.46 -27.19
N ASN A 27 21.35 -3.51 -27.95
CA ASN A 27 20.02 -3.55 -27.36
C ASN A 27 19.95 -4.88 -26.61
N GLY A 28 20.45 -4.86 -25.38
CA GLY A 28 20.16 -5.88 -24.40
C GLY A 28 18.67 -5.86 -24.15
N PHE A 29 17.89 -6.50 -25.02
CA PHE A 29 16.59 -7.05 -24.65
C PHE A 29 16.87 -8.30 -23.81
N GLY A 30 17.58 -8.08 -22.71
CA GLY A 30 17.68 -9.05 -21.65
C GLY A 30 16.31 -9.09 -20.99
N THR A 31 15.76 -10.28 -20.87
CA THR A 31 14.65 -10.60 -19.97
C THR A 31 15.11 -10.46 -18.51
N ASN A 32 15.79 -9.37 -18.16
CA ASN A 32 15.90 -8.94 -16.78
C ASN A 32 14.55 -8.31 -16.44
N SER A 33 13.59 -9.19 -16.15
CA SER A 33 12.36 -8.84 -15.48
C SER A 33 12.71 -8.10 -14.19
N ALA A 34 12.80 -6.77 -14.29
CA ALA A 34 12.80 -5.91 -13.13
C ALA A 34 11.40 -6.07 -12.53
N THR A 35 11.28 -6.95 -11.53
CA THR A 35 10.01 -7.17 -10.84
C THR A 35 9.71 -5.90 -10.05
N ALA A 36 8.94 -4.99 -10.63
CA ALA A 36 8.44 -3.82 -9.92
C ALA A 36 7.48 -4.29 -8.82
N ARG A 37 7.87 -4.12 -7.56
CA ARG A 37 7.04 -4.50 -6.42
C ARG A 37 6.14 -3.32 -6.05
N LEU A 38 4.89 -3.35 -6.50
CA LEU A 38 3.86 -2.42 -6.06
C LEU A 38 3.28 -2.89 -4.72
N ARG A 39 3.23 -2.00 -3.73
CA ARG A 39 2.59 -2.26 -2.43
C ARG A 39 1.44 -1.28 -2.24
N PHE A 40 0.24 -1.82 -2.09
CA PHE A 40 -0.95 -1.04 -1.75
C PHE A 40 -1.28 -1.24 -0.27
N THR A 41 -1.76 -0.20 0.39
CA THR A 41 -2.28 -0.27 1.75
C THR A 41 -3.63 0.42 1.78
N VAL A 42 -4.64 -0.31 2.25
CA VAL A 42 -5.99 0.20 2.41
C VAL A 42 -6.26 0.31 3.91
N ILE A 43 -6.59 1.52 4.36
CA ILE A 43 -6.96 1.79 5.74
C ILE A 43 -8.49 1.82 5.79
N VAL A 44 -9.08 0.90 6.54
CA VAL A 44 -10.53 0.86 6.78
C VAL A 44 -10.78 1.40 8.18
N PRO A 45 -11.47 2.54 8.34
CA PRO A 45 -11.74 3.09 9.65
C PRO A 45 -12.75 2.22 10.42
N PRO A 46 -12.70 2.21 11.76
CA PRO A 46 -13.70 1.54 12.57
C PRO A 46 -15.07 2.19 12.38
N VAL A 47 -16.10 1.38 12.23
CA VAL A 47 -17.49 1.80 12.04
C VAL A 47 -18.36 1.01 12.99
N PHE A 48 -19.21 1.74 13.72
CA PHE A 48 -20.25 1.18 14.58
C PHE A 48 -21.53 1.98 14.39
N ARG A 49 -22.64 1.30 14.09
CA ARG A 49 -23.95 1.91 13.91
C ARG A 49 -25.00 1.13 14.67
N VAL A 50 -25.88 1.84 15.36
CA VAL A 50 -27.11 1.26 15.91
C VAL A 50 -28.18 1.35 14.82
N LEU A 51 -28.72 0.20 14.41
CA LEU A 51 -29.76 0.08 13.39
C LEU A 51 -31.15 0.12 14.02
N GLN A 52 -31.32 -0.59 15.14
CA GLN A 52 -32.58 -0.67 15.87
C GLN A 52 -32.30 -0.92 17.35
N VAL A 53 -33.19 -0.44 18.22
CA VAL A 53 -33.23 -0.81 19.63
C VAL A 53 -34.60 -1.37 19.97
N THR A 54 -34.61 -2.54 20.60
CA THR A 54 -35.82 -3.22 21.06
C THR A 54 -35.76 -3.38 22.58
N PRO A 55 -36.65 -2.75 23.35
CA PRO A 55 -36.77 -3.00 24.78
C PRO A 55 -37.16 -4.46 25.05
N THR A 56 -36.58 -5.03 26.11
CA THR A 56 -36.82 -6.41 26.58
C THR A 56 -37.01 -6.40 28.10
N ALA A 57 -37.45 -7.53 28.68
CA ALA A 57 -37.63 -7.63 30.13
C ALA A 57 -36.32 -7.39 30.92
N ASP A 58 -35.17 -7.73 30.34
CA ASP A 58 -33.85 -7.69 30.99
C ASP A 58 -32.96 -6.55 30.47
N GLY A 59 -33.53 -5.53 29.82
CA GLY A 59 -32.80 -4.39 29.25
C GLY A 59 -33.17 -4.18 27.79
N TYR A 60 -32.18 -4.03 26.91
CA TYR A 60 -32.38 -3.64 25.52
C TYR A 60 -31.56 -4.51 24.57
N ASP A 61 -32.21 -4.95 23.48
CA ASP A 61 -31.54 -5.59 22.36
C ASP A 61 -31.24 -4.54 21.28
N TYR A 62 -29.95 -4.32 21.03
CA TYR A 62 -29.44 -3.42 20.01
C TYR A 62 -29.11 -4.24 18.76
N LEU A 63 -29.81 -3.98 17.66
CA LEU A 63 -29.36 -4.39 16.35
C LEU A 63 -28.30 -3.39 15.88
N ILE A 64 -27.10 -3.86 15.60
CA ILE A 64 -25.96 -3.03 15.24
C ILE A 64 -25.33 -3.48 13.92
N TRP A 65 -24.63 -2.58 13.26
CA TRP A 65 -23.67 -2.90 12.21
C TRP A 65 -22.27 -2.47 12.64
N THR A 66 -21.29 -3.37 12.57
CA THR A 66 -19.90 -3.06 12.93
C THR A 66 -18.90 -3.78 12.03
N ASN A 67 -17.82 -3.10 11.63
CA ASN A 67 -16.68 -3.75 10.96
C ASN A 67 -15.56 -4.16 11.93
N MET A 68 -15.79 -4.02 13.24
CA MET A 68 -14.86 -4.41 14.30
C MET A 68 -15.23 -5.78 14.88
N LYS A 69 -14.24 -6.54 15.35
CA LYS A 69 -14.44 -7.85 16.01
C LYS A 69 -14.97 -7.73 17.43
N SER A 70 -14.75 -6.59 18.08
CA SER A 70 -15.32 -6.29 19.38
C SER A 70 -15.53 -4.80 19.56
N VAL A 71 -16.37 -4.45 20.54
CA VAL A 71 -16.64 -3.07 20.95
C VAL A 71 -16.82 -3.00 22.46
N MET A 72 -16.50 -1.84 23.04
CA MET A 72 -16.75 -1.54 24.44
C MET A 72 -18.05 -0.74 24.57
N ILE A 73 -19.01 -1.28 25.29
CA ILE A 73 -20.32 -0.67 25.53
C ILE A 73 -20.55 -0.67 27.04
N GLY A 74 -20.65 0.52 27.64
CA GLY A 74 -20.87 0.66 29.09
C GLY A 74 -19.83 -0.08 29.94
N GLY A 75 -18.56 -0.09 29.52
CA GLY A 75 -17.49 -0.78 30.25
C GLY A 75 -17.43 -2.30 30.07
N ARG A 76 -18.27 -2.90 29.21
CA ARG A 76 -18.21 -4.33 28.86
C ARG A 76 -17.76 -4.53 27.42
N GLU A 77 -16.87 -5.50 27.22
CA GLU A 77 -16.45 -5.93 25.89
C GLU A 77 -17.49 -6.87 25.29
N TYR A 78 -17.97 -6.54 24.10
CA TYR A 78 -18.83 -7.39 23.30
C TYR A 78 -18.07 -7.88 22.08
N ARG A 79 -17.87 -9.20 21.98
CA ARG A 79 -17.17 -9.86 20.87
C ARG A 79 -18.14 -10.45 19.87
N PHE A 80 -17.83 -10.30 18.59
CA PHE A 80 -18.67 -10.75 17.49
C PHE A 80 -18.03 -11.89 16.73
N THR A 81 -18.81 -12.94 16.45
CA THR A 81 -18.39 -14.05 15.60
C THR A 81 -18.19 -13.61 14.15
N ARG A 82 -18.95 -12.61 13.70
CA ARG A 82 -18.90 -12.06 12.34
C ARG A 82 -18.93 -10.54 12.34
N LEU A 83 -18.31 -9.94 11.34
CA LEU A 83 -18.47 -8.52 11.05
C LEU A 83 -19.83 -8.27 10.38
N GLY A 84 -20.29 -7.02 10.45
CA GLY A 84 -21.57 -6.57 9.93
C GLY A 84 -22.66 -6.59 11.01
N GLU A 85 -23.82 -7.15 10.66
CA GLU A 85 -25.00 -7.10 11.51
C GLU A 85 -24.95 -8.10 12.67
N ASN A 86 -25.12 -7.59 13.89
CA ASN A 86 -25.14 -8.37 15.13
C ASN A 86 -26.20 -7.82 16.10
N THR A 87 -26.70 -8.67 16.99
CA THR A 87 -27.58 -8.26 18.09
C THR A 87 -26.80 -8.27 19.39
N VAL A 88 -26.89 -7.18 20.16
CA VAL A 88 -26.21 -7.01 21.44
C VAL A 88 -27.21 -6.69 22.53
N ARG A 89 -27.18 -7.48 23.62
CA ARG A 89 -27.99 -7.19 24.80
C ARG A 89 -27.23 -6.27 25.75
N VAL A 90 -27.81 -5.11 26.01
CA VAL A 90 -27.25 -4.07 26.87
C VAL A 90 -28.27 -3.77 27.97
N PRO A 91 -27.86 -3.76 29.25
CA PRO A 91 -28.79 -3.54 30.36
C PRO A 91 -29.28 -2.08 30.47
N THR A 92 -28.63 -1.16 29.76
CA THR A 92 -28.82 0.29 29.89
C THR A 92 -29.53 0.86 28.66
N ALA A 93 -30.34 1.90 28.87
CA ALA A 93 -31.12 2.55 27.83
C ALA A 93 -30.25 3.29 26.78
N PRO A 94 -30.80 3.54 25.58
CA PRO A 94 -30.16 4.39 24.58
C PRO A 94 -29.92 5.80 25.13
N GLY A 95 -28.69 6.33 24.99
CA GLY A 95 -28.32 7.67 25.45
C GLY A 95 -27.50 7.69 26.74
N ASP A 96 -27.74 6.74 27.65
CA ASP A 96 -26.94 6.57 28.88
C ASP A 96 -25.69 5.73 28.66
N THR A 97 -25.61 5.06 27.50
CA THR A 97 -24.55 4.12 27.16
C THR A 97 -23.52 4.79 26.26
N TRP A 98 -22.31 4.99 26.77
CA TRP A 98 -21.18 5.42 25.96
C TRP A 98 -20.59 4.23 25.19
N VAL A 99 -20.40 4.42 23.89
CA VAL A 99 -19.68 3.48 23.03
C VAL A 99 -18.25 3.99 22.91
N VAL A 100 -17.30 3.24 23.45
CA VAL A 100 -15.87 3.50 23.21
C VAL A 100 -15.48 2.63 22.02
N HIS A 101 -15.11 3.28 20.91
CA HIS A 101 -14.66 2.61 19.70
C HIS A 101 -13.46 1.70 20.02
N GLY A 102 -13.44 0.51 19.40
CA GLY A 102 -12.54 -0.59 19.73
C GLY A 102 -11.05 -0.27 19.58
N LEU A 103 -10.24 -1.01 20.34
CA LEU A 103 -8.78 -1.04 20.29
C LEU A 103 -8.24 -1.54 18.94
#